data_AF-A0A520SGY0-F1
#
_entry.id   AF-A0A520SGY0-F1
#
_cell.length_a   1.000
_cell.length_b   1.000
_cell.length_c   1.000
_cell.angle_alpha   90.00
_cell.angle_beta   90.00
_cell.angle_gamma   90.00
#
_symmetry.space_group_name_H-M   'P 1'
#
loop_
_entity.id
_entity.type
_entity.pdbx_description
1 polymer ?
#
loop_
_entity_poly.entity_id
_entity_poly.type
_entity_poly.pdbx_seq_one_letter_code
_entity_poly.pdbx_strand_id
1 'polypeptide(L)'
;MNASDLLNAWNTTLSTNDENALGQYLSESFTFTMLGQNTMTQSAHEHLSWCVADDSPQIYDFHILYDDGEVCSGTHAAKMANGQMFDVMFFGEYGEKLDRWHVLLAPQG
;
A
#
# COMPACT_ATOMS: atom_id res chain seq x y z
N MET A 1 -4.67 -13.90 6.82
CA MET A 1 -4.07 -12.61 6.41
C MET A 1 -4.72 -11.54 7.26
N ASN A 2 -3.95 -10.55 7.68
CA ASN A 2 -4.43 -9.36 8.39
C ASN A 2 -3.72 -8.12 7.82
N ALA A 3 -4.10 -6.94 8.30
CA ALA A 3 -3.53 -5.67 7.84
C ALA A 3 -2.01 -5.59 8.05
N SER A 4 -1.49 -6.17 9.13
CA SER A 4 -0.04 -6.20 9.38
C SER A 4 0.69 -7.11 8.39
N ASP A 5 0.14 -8.28 8.06
CA ASP A 5 0.71 -9.17 7.04
C ASP A 5 0.81 -8.45 5.69
N LEU A 6 -0.25 -7.75 5.31
CA LEU A 6 -0.32 -6.97 4.06
C LEU A 6 0.71 -5.84 4.03
N LEU A 7 0.75 -4.99 5.07
CA LEU A 7 1.72 -3.89 5.14
C LEU A 7 3.17 -4.38 5.14
N ASN A 8 3.44 -5.51 5.81
CA ASN A 8 4.75 -6.14 5.79
C ASN A 8 5.10 -6.69 4.40
N ALA A 9 4.12 -7.20 3.65
CA ALA A 9 4.31 -7.65 2.27
C ALA A 9 4.66 -6.46 1.35
N TRP A 10 3.94 -5.33 1.46
CA TRP A 10 4.32 -4.09 0.77
C TRP A 10 5.74 -3.65 1.14
N ASN A 11 6.06 -3.56 2.43
CA ASN A 11 7.38 -3.13 2.89
C ASN A 11 8.49 -4.05 2.35
N THR A 12 8.25 -5.36 2.33
CA THR A 12 9.19 -6.33 1.77
C THR A 12 9.38 -6.07 0.28
N THR A 13 8.29 -5.99 -0.51
CA THR A 13 8.38 -5.73 -1.95
C THR A 13 9.13 -4.44 -2.27
N LEU A 14 8.82 -3.34 -1.57
CA LEU A 14 9.47 -2.03 -1.76
C LEU A 14 10.95 -2.06 -1.35
N SER A 15 11.31 -2.79 -0.29
CA SER A 15 12.70 -2.83 0.20
C SER A 15 13.60 -3.83 -0.54
N THR A 16 13.03 -4.90 -1.10
CA THR A 16 13.80 -5.93 -1.84
C THR A 16 13.73 -5.78 -3.34
N ASN A 17 12.90 -4.87 -3.85
CA ASN A 17 12.62 -4.71 -5.27
C ASN A 17 12.09 -6.01 -5.92
N ASP A 18 11.21 -6.72 -5.19
CA ASP A 18 10.65 -8.01 -5.61
C ASP A 18 9.11 -8.02 -5.45
N GLU A 19 8.41 -8.12 -6.57
CA GLU A 19 6.94 -8.15 -6.63
C GLU A 19 6.33 -9.37 -5.91
N ASN A 20 7.08 -10.46 -5.71
CA ASN A 20 6.53 -11.72 -5.20
C ASN A 20 5.90 -11.60 -3.81
N ALA A 21 6.51 -10.81 -2.92
CA ALA A 21 6.08 -10.72 -1.52
C ALA A 21 4.65 -10.18 -1.41
N LEU A 22 4.35 -9.07 -2.10
CA LEU A 22 3.01 -8.50 -2.18
C LEU A 22 2.12 -9.23 -3.20
N GLY A 23 2.66 -9.60 -4.36
CA GLY A 23 1.89 -10.14 -5.48
C GLY A 23 1.14 -11.43 -5.13
N GLN A 24 1.68 -12.26 -4.24
CA GLN A 24 0.98 -13.45 -3.74
C GLN A 24 -0.30 -13.13 -2.93
N TYR A 25 -0.50 -11.90 -2.46
CA TYR A 25 -1.68 -11.50 -1.69
C TYR A 25 -2.74 -10.79 -2.52
N LEU A 26 -2.39 -10.26 -3.71
CA LEU A 26 -3.34 -9.54 -4.55
C LEU A 26 -4.32 -10.50 -5.23
N SER A 27 -5.60 -10.11 -5.29
CA SER A 27 -6.59 -10.80 -6.12
C SER A 27 -6.43 -10.40 -7.60
N GLU A 28 -7.00 -11.19 -8.51
CA GLU A 28 -6.98 -10.88 -9.95
C GLU A 28 -7.69 -9.56 -10.27
N SER A 29 -8.69 -9.19 -9.46
CA SER A 29 -9.45 -7.94 -9.59
C SER A 29 -8.93 -6.81 -8.70
N PHE A 30 -7.72 -6.95 -8.15
CA PHE A 30 -7.18 -5.97 -7.22
C PHE A 30 -7.10 -4.57 -7.83
N THR A 31 -7.44 -3.56 -7.01
CA THR A 31 -7.25 -2.15 -7.34
C THR A 31 -6.59 -1.39 -6.21
N PHE A 32 -5.55 -0.62 -6.55
CA PHE A 32 -4.96 0.40 -5.69
C PHE A 32 -5.48 1.77 -6.10
N THR A 33 -5.99 2.56 -5.16
CA THR A 33 -6.50 3.91 -5.44
C THR A 33 -5.92 4.96 -4.51
N MET A 34 -5.25 5.95 -5.09
CA MET A 34 -4.88 7.19 -4.40
C MET A 34 -6.06 8.16 -4.49
N LEU A 35 -6.56 8.61 -3.34
CA LEU A 35 -7.66 9.55 -3.20
C LEU A 35 -7.14 10.99 -3.09
N GLY A 36 -7.98 11.98 -3.42
CA GLY A 36 -7.68 13.41 -3.27
C GLY A 36 -7.60 14.14 -4.62
N GLN A 37 -6.83 15.24 -4.67
CA GLN A 37 -6.79 16.14 -5.83
C GLN A 37 -6.22 15.48 -7.09
N ASN A 38 -5.32 14.51 -6.94
CA ASN A 38 -4.74 13.74 -8.04
C ASN A 38 -5.16 12.27 -7.90
N THR A 39 -6.45 12.03 -8.05
CA THR A 39 -6.97 10.65 -7.94
C THR A 39 -6.33 9.77 -9.02
N MET A 40 -5.77 8.65 -8.61
CA MET A 40 -5.13 7.66 -9.48
C MET A 40 -5.58 6.27 -9.06
N THR A 41 -5.88 5.42 -10.03
CA THR A 41 -6.16 4.00 -9.79
C THR A 41 -5.20 3.14 -10.63
N GLN A 42 -4.71 2.07 -10.02
CA GLN A 42 -3.82 1.08 -10.63
C GLN A 42 -4.42 -0.32 -10.46
N SER A 43 -4.28 -1.15 -11.50
CA SER A 43 -4.44 -2.60 -11.42
C SER A 43 -3.31 -3.25 -10.63
N ALA A 44 -3.44 -4.55 -10.31
CA ALA A 44 -2.38 -5.33 -9.67
C ALA A 44 -1.03 -5.23 -10.40
N HIS A 45 -1.04 -5.41 -11.72
CA HIS A 45 0.19 -5.39 -12.52
C HIS A 45 0.86 -4.01 -12.51
N GLU A 46 0.08 -2.95 -12.72
CA GLU A 46 0.60 -1.57 -12.70
C GLU A 46 1.15 -1.20 -11.32
N HIS A 47 0.46 -1.61 -10.25
CA HIS A 47 0.86 -1.31 -8.90
C HIS A 47 2.13 -2.05 -8.48
N LEU A 48 2.25 -3.34 -8.79
CA LEU A 48 3.45 -4.13 -8.51
C LEU A 48 4.66 -3.59 -9.28
N SER A 49 4.48 -3.27 -10.56
CA SER A 49 5.53 -2.66 -11.38
C SER A 49 5.98 -1.31 -10.81
N TRP A 50 5.06 -0.52 -10.24
CA TRP A 50 5.42 0.73 -9.56
C TRP A 50 6.14 0.49 -8.24
N CYS A 51 5.78 -0.53 -7.46
CA CYS A 51 6.45 -0.86 -6.19
C CYS A 51 7.91 -1.30 -6.38
N VAL A 52 8.30 -1.74 -7.59
CA VAL A 52 9.68 -2.13 -7.90
C VAL A 52 10.39 -1.14 -8.84
N ALA A 53 9.83 0.06 -9.00
CA ALA A 53 10.47 1.14 -9.74
C ALA A 53 11.47 1.88 -8.84
N ASP A 54 12.49 2.50 -9.45
CA ASP A 54 13.54 3.24 -8.75
C ASP A 54 13.00 4.45 -7.95
N ASP A 55 11.82 4.96 -8.31
CA ASP A 55 11.15 6.11 -7.66
C ASP A 55 10.09 5.70 -6.63
N SER A 56 9.97 4.39 -6.35
CA SER A 56 9.05 3.86 -5.34
C SER A 56 9.40 4.38 -3.92
N PRO A 57 8.39 4.55 -3.05
CA PRO A 57 8.61 5.04 -1.71
C PRO A 57 9.11 3.94 -0.76
N GLN A 58 9.74 4.37 0.33
CA GLN A 58 9.89 3.56 1.54
C GLN A 58 8.70 3.81 2.46
N ILE A 59 8.16 2.76 3.09
CA ILE A 59 7.05 2.86 4.05
C ILE A 59 7.45 2.30 5.41
N TYR A 60 6.92 2.87 6.48
CA TYR A 60 7.25 2.49 7.86
C TYR A 60 6.24 3.09 8.85
N ASP A 61 6.45 2.84 10.15
CA ASP A 61 5.62 3.34 11.26
C ASP A 61 4.14 2.96 11.13
N PHE A 62 3.89 1.67 10.87
CA PHE A 62 2.55 1.13 10.71
C PHE A 62 1.74 1.24 12.00
N HIS A 63 0.56 1.86 11.89
CA HIS A 63 -0.42 1.92 12.96
C HIS A 63 -1.78 1.45 12.44
N ILE A 64 -2.19 0.24 12.87
CA ILE A 64 -3.51 -0.31 12.54
C ILE A 64 -4.55 0.30 13.48
N LEU A 65 -5.58 0.91 12.92
CA LEU A 65 -6.70 1.49 13.68
C LEU A 65 -7.87 0.51 13.80
N TYR A 66 -8.11 -0.27 12.75
CA TYR A 66 -9.18 -1.25 12.68
C TYR A 66 -8.79 -2.39 11.74
N ASP A 67 -9.16 -3.62 12.11
CA ASP A 67 -9.02 -4.83 11.29
C ASP A 67 -9.98 -5.88 11.85
N ASP A 68 -10.91 -6.38 11.03
CA ASP A 68 -11.82 -7.48 11.38
C ASP A 68 -11.64 -8.74 10.51
N GLY A 69 -10.62 -8.76 9.67
CA GLY A 69 -10.36 -9.85 8.73
C GLY A 69 -11.11 -9.75 7.41
N GLU A 70 -11.99 -8.76 7.22
CA GLU A 70 -12.64 -8.45 5.93
C GLU A 70 -12.29 -7.03 5.45
N VAL A 71 -12.20 -6.09 6.39
CA VAL A 71 -11.79 -4.72 6.11
C VAL A 71 -10.77 -4.24 7.15
N CYS A 72 -9.89 -3.34 6.72
CA CYS A 72 -8.93 -2.71 7.61
C CYS A 72 -8.77 -1.23 7.33
N SER A 73 -8.24 -0.51 8.33
CA SER A 73 -7.78 0.86 8.16
C SER A 73 -6.66 1.19 9.13
N GLY A 74 -5.89 2.20 8.78
CA GLY A 74 -4.78 2.63 9.60
C GLY A 74 -3.99 3.74 8.96
N THR A 75 -2.80 3.96 9.49
CA THR A 75 -1.88 4.98 9.04
C THR A 75 -0.46 4.43 8.92
N HIS A 76 0.34 5.05 8.06
CA HIS A 76 1.78 4.83 8.01
C HIS A 76 2.49 6.07 7.46
N ALA A 77 3.80 6.13 7.60
CA ALA A 77 4.63 7.12 6.92
C ALA A 77 5.09 6.59 5.56
N ALA A 78 5.32 7.49 4.60
CA ALA A 78 5.95 7.19 3.33
C ALA A 78 7.03 8.23 3.01
N LYS A 79 8.21 7.76 2.59
CA LYS A 79 9.33 8.58 2.14
C LYS A 79 9.58 8.32 0.67
N MET A 80 9.37 9.34 -0.16
CA MET A 80 9.64 9.29 -1.59
C MET A 80 11.15 9.32 -1.87
N ALA A 81 11.56 8.87 -3.06
CA ALA A 81 12.97 8.86 -3.48
C ALA A 81 13.63 10.27 -3.45
N ASN A 82 12.84 11.32 -3.68
CA ASN A 82 13.30 12.71 -3.60
C ASN A 82 13.39 13.27 -2.15
N GLY A 83 13.12 12.44 -1.14
CA GLY A 83 13.15 12.79 0.27
C GLY A 83 11.88 13.41 0.82
N GLN A 84 10.84 13.65 0.00
CA GLN A 84 9.55 14.11 0.50
C GLN A 84 8.90 13.05 1.39
N MET A 85 8.25 13.52 2.45
CA MET A 85 7.66 12.71 3.50
C MET A 85 6.15 12.91 3.51
N PHE A 86 5.40 11.83 3.71
CA PHE A 86 3.94 11.86 3.74
C PHE A 86 3.41 11.02 4.90
N ASP A 87 2.39 11.54 5.57
CA ASP A 87 1.47 10.73 6.35
C ASP A 87 0.44 10.12 5.42
N VAL A 88 0.25 8.81 5.53
CA VAL A 88 -0.69 8.05 4.70
C VAL A 88 -1.78 7.50 5.60
N MET A 89 -3.04 7.77 5.26
CA MET A 89 -4.18 7.01 5.79
C MET A 89 -4.60 5.99 4.75
N PHE A 90 -4.79 4.75 5.16
CA PHE A 90 -5.23 3.68 4.27
C PHE A 90 -6.55 3.05 4.72
N PHE A 91 -7.24 2.48 3.73
CA PHE A 91 -8.39 1.61 3.90
C PHE A 91 -8.27 0.43 2.94
N GLY A 92 -8.46 -0.79 3.44
CA GLY A 92 -8.35 -2.01 2.64
C GLY A 92 -9.56 -2.91 2.80
N GLU A 93 -9.93 -3.63 1.74
CA GLU A 93 -10.91 -4.73 1.76
C GLU A 93 -10.23 -6.00 1.25
N TYR A 94 -10.32 -7.08 2.01
CA TYR A 94 -9.71 -8.36 1.69
C TYR A 94 -10.46 -9.54 2.29
N GLY A 95 -10.28 -10.73 1.72
CA GLY A 95 -10.63 -12.00 2.34
C GLY A 95 -9.40 -12.90 2.39
N GLU A 96 -9.40 -13.97 1.58
CA GLU A 96 -8.20 -14.77 1.33
C GLU A 96 -7.14 -14.00 0.53
N LYS A 97 -7.59 -13.04 -0.29
CA LYS A 97 -6.77 -12.15 -1.12
C LYS A 97 -7.22 -10.71 -0.90
N LEU A 98 -6.34 -9.78 -1.22
CA LEU A 98 -6.58 -8.36 -1.17
C LEU A 98 -7.24 -7.88 -2.45
N ASP A 99 -8.41 -7.26 -2.32
CA ASP A 99 -9.22 -6.80 -3.45
C ASP A 99 -9.11 -5.30 -3.68
N ARG A 100 -9.06 -4.51 -2.61
CA ARG A 100 -9.07 -3.05 -2.70
C ARG A 100 -8.14 -2.44 -1.67
N TRP A 101 -7.33 -1.50 -2.11
CA TRP A 101 -6.52 -0.67 -1.21
C TRP A 101 -6.62 0.79 -1.61
N HIS A 102 -7.04 1.62 -0.67
CA HIS A 102 -7.22 3.05 -0.86
C HIS A 102 -6.27 3.80 0.04
N VAL A 103 -5.65 4.86 -0.46
CA VAL A 103 -4.77 5.73 0.32
C VAL A 103 -5.13 7.18 0.14
N LEU A 104 -4.97 7.96 1.20
CA LEU A 104 -4.97 9.42 1.18
C LEU A 104 -3.62 9.89 1.75
N LEU A 105 -2.95 10.79 1.03
CA LEU A 105 -1.64 11.30 1.42
C LEU A 105 -1.75 12.73 1.94
N ALA A 106 -1.06 13.01 3.04
CA ALA A 106 -0.84 14.35 3.56
C ALA A 106 0.68 14.62 3.62
N PRO A 107 1.20 15.68 2.97
CA PRO A 107 2.62 16.01 3.07
C PRO A 107 3.01 16.36 4.51
N GLN A 108 4.16 15.86 4.96
CA GLN A 108 4.81 16.34 6.19
C GLN A 108 5.62 17.61 5.86
N GLY A 109 5.49 18.64 6.71
CA GLY A 109 6.12 19.95 6.53
C GLY A 109 7.58 20.01 6.95
#